data_AF-A0ABD1PDE2-F1
#
_entry.id   AF-A0ABD1PDE2-F1
#
_cell.length_a   1.000
_cell.length_b   1.000
_cell.length_c   1.000
_cell.angle_alpha   90.00
_cell.angle_beta   90.00
_cell.angle_gamma   90.00
#
_symmetry.space_group_name_H-M   'P 1'
#
loop_
_entity.id
_entity.type
_entity.pdbx_description
1 polymer ?
#
loop_
_entity_poly.entity_id
_entity_poly.type
_entity_poly.pdbx_seq_one_letter_code
_entity_poly.pdbx_strand_id
1 'polypeptide(L)'
;MKIFKENGQWVAKSKGFDDESGPSTLPFEGEDIHDDEDAPSPSLARPRSHRPSSSTFGFPFTEDHYNLLNGWIDSLTSTVDGLQHAVSDLQNTVATIQTTVGGIQTLVDGITSMLHALHSYLGTRFPPPPPRKI
;
A
#
# COMPACT_ATOMS: atom_id res chain seq x y z
N MET A 1 -3.21 7.79 -14.76
CA MET A 1 -2.27 8.77 -15.38
C MET A 1 -2.59 8.85 -16.86
N LYS A 2 -2.74 10.07 -17.41
CA LYS A 2 -2.98 10.29 -18.85
C LYS A 2 -1.86 11.16 -19.40
N ILE A 3 -1.28 10.75 -20.52
CA ILE A 3 -0.20 11.47 -21.21
C ILE A 3 -0.78 12.05 -22.49
N PHE A 4 -0.51 13.33 -22.75
CA PHE A 4 -0.93 14.02 -23.97
C PHE A 4 0.08 15.10 -24.36
N LYS A 5 -0.02 15.63 -25.57
CA LYS A 5 0.90 16.61 -26.13
C LYS A 5 0.31 18.02 -25.98
N GLU A 6 0.99 18.91 -25.27
CA GLU A 6 0.59 20.30 -25.01
C GLU A 6 1.75 21.22 -25.44
N ASN A 7 1.50 22.18 -26.34
CA ASN A 7 2.51 23.08 -26.91
C ASN A 7 3.79 22.39 -27.45
N GLY A 8 3.63 21.19 -28.05
CA GLY A 8 4.75 20.43 -28.60
C GLY A 8 5.47 19.52 -27.60
N GLN A 9 5.21 19.66 -26.30
CA GLN A 9 5.83 18.89 -25.23
C GLN A 9 4.88 17.81 -24.70
N TRP A 10 5.43 16.65 -24.32
CA TRP A 10 4.65 15.58 -23.70
C TRP A 10 4.43 15.88 -22.22
N VAL A 11 3.15 15.94 -21.81
CA VAL A 11 2.75 16.25 -20.43
C VAL A 11 1.96 15.08 -19.88
N ALA A 12 2.28 14.66 -18.66
CA ALA A 12 1.56 13.64 -17.93
C ALA A 12 0.72 14.28 -16.81
N LYS A 13 -0.61 14.11 -16.84
CA LYS A 13 -1.49 14.48 -15.73
C LYS A 13 -1.96 13.23 -15.00
N SER A 14 -1.70 13.17 -13.70
CA SER A 14 -2.28 12.18 -12.80
C SER A 14 -3.57 12.78 -12.21
N LYS A 15 -4.66 12.03 -12.22
CA LYS A 15 -5.94 12.50 -11.66
C LYS A 15 -5.94 12.08 -10.19
N GLY A 16 -5.75 13.04 -9.28
CA GLY A 16 -5.82 12.82 -7.84
C GLY A 16 -4.63 13.30 -7.00
N PHE A 17 -3.80 14.22 -7.51
CA PHE A 17 -2.79 14.90 -6.70
C PHE A 17 -2.97 16.40 -6.85
N ASP A 18 -2.90 17.12 -5.72
CA ASP A 18 -3.33 18.50 -5.54
C ASP A 18 -2.77 19.48 -6.59
N ASP A 19 -3.61 20.45 -6.99
CA ASP A 19 -3.35 21.44 -8.05
C ASP A 19 -2.18 22.41 -7.75
N GLU A 20 -1.49 22.28 -6.60
CA GLU A 20 -0.30 23.08 -6.25
C GLU A 20 1.03 22.49 -6.75
N SER A 21 1.06 21.23 -7.19
CA SER A 21 2.27 20.65 -7.78
C SER A 21 2.29 20.88 -9.29
N GLY A 22 2.97 21.95 -9.72
CA GLY A 22 3.11 22.32 -11.13
C GLY A 22 3.56 21.18 -12.04
N PRO A 23 3.21 21.21 -13.34
CA PRO A 23 3.52 20.14 -14.28
C PRO A 23 5.05 19.93 -14.34
N SER A 24 5.50 18.73 -14.02
CA SER A 24 6.90 18.33 -14.23
C SER A 24 7.16 18.21 -15.73
N THR A 25 7.57 19.31 -16.34
CA THR A 25 8.04 19.37 -17.73
C THR A 25 9.46 18.85 -17.80
N LEU A 26 9.63 17.61 -18.24
CA LEU A 26 10.94 17.11 -18.66
C LEU A 26 11.17 17.56 -20.12
N PRO A 27 12.24 18.32 -20.43
CA PRO A 27 12.58 18.64 -21.80
C PRO A 27 13.22 17.43 -22.48
N PHE A 28 12.70 17.05 -23.64
CA PHE A 28 13.38 16.16 -24.58
C PHE A 28 13.90 17.05 -25.70
N GLU A 29 15.23 17.23 -25.78
CA GLU A 29 15.89 17.89 -26.91
C GLU A 29 15.73 17.03 -28.17
N GLY A 30 15.06 17.58 -29.19
CA GLY A 30 15.02 17.02 -30.53
C GLY A 30 16.10 17.68 -31.37
N GLU A 31 17.00 16.88 -31.95
CA GLU A 31 18.00 17.35 -32.90
C GLU A 31 17.34 17.64 -34.26
N ASP A 32 17.50 18.87 -34.74
CA ASP A 32 17.09 19.34 -36.06
C ASP A 32 18.00 18.73 -37.14
N ILE A 33 17.41 18.03 -38.12
CA ILE A 33 18.12 17.51 -39.30
C ILE A 33 18.00 18.57 -40.41
N HIS A 34 19.14 19.10 -40.87
CA HIS A 34 19.23 19.96 -42.04
C HIS A 34 19.20 19.12 -43.33
N ASP A 35 18.22 19.40 -44.19
CA ASP A 35 18.13 18.92 -45.55
C ASP A 35 19.00 19.78 -46.48
N ASP A 36 20.05 19.20 -47.08
CA ASP A 36 20.65 19.68 -48.32
C ASP A 36 20.88 18.48 -49.27
N GLU A 37 20.04 18.44 -50.29
CA GLU A 37 20.07 17.54 -51.45
C GLU A 37 21.05 18.09 -52.50
N ASP A 38 22.04 17.30 -52.91
CA ASP A 38 22.53 17.33 -54.29
C ASP A 38 23.17 15.98 -54.66
N ALA A 39 22.46 15.19 -55.46
CA ALA A 39 22.93 13.93 -56.05
C ALA A 39 23.44 14.16 -57.48
N PRO A 40 24.21 13.21 -58.06
CA PRO A 40 23.53 12.35 -59.03
C PRO A 40 23.96 10.86 -59.02
N SER A 41 22.98 10.02 -59.38
CA SER A 41 22.96 8.54 -59.52
C SER A 41 23.58 8.02 -60.83
N PRO A 42 23.49 6.72 -61.24
CA PRO A 42 23.50 5.43 -60.53
C PRO A 42 24.48 4.39 -61.17
N SER A 43 24.87 3.34 -60.45
CA SER A 43 25.22 2.07 -61.12
C SER A 43 24.59 0.87 -60.40
N LEU A 44 23.64 0.25 -61.11
CA LEU A 44 22.98 -0.99 -60.77
C LEU A 44 23.96 -2.16 -60.85
N ALA A 45 24.36 -2.72 -59.72
CA ALA A 45 24.76 -4.13 -59.67
C ALA A 45 24.63 -4.72 -58.26
N ARG A 46 23.62 -5.61 -58.15
CA ARG A 46 23.50 -6.73 -57.20
C ARG A 46 22.91 -6.40 -55.82
N PRO A 47 21.66 -6.81 -55.53
CA PRO A 47 21.17 -6.82 -54.16
C PRO A 47 21.91 -7.92 -53.41
N ARG A 48 22.95 -7.55 -52.66
CA ARG A 48 23.35 -8.36 -51.50
C ARG A 48 22.14 -8.38 -50.58
N SER A 49 21.58 -9.57 -50.37
CA SER A 49 20.66 -9.84 -49.29
C SER A 49 21.38 -9.55 -47.98
N HIS A 50 21.37 -8.28 -47.59
CA HIS A 50 21.54 -7.90 -46.21
C HIS A 50 20.23 -8.29 -45.55
N ARG A 51 20.21 -9.52 -45.03
CA ARG A 51 19.37 -9.87 -43.89
C ARG A 51 19.44 -8.67 -42.95
N PRO A 52 18.33 -7.95 -42.67
CA PRO A 52 18.38 -6.94 -41.65
C PRO A 52 18.87 -7.68 -40.41
N SER A 53 20.06 -7.31 -39.93
CA SER A 53 20.51 -7.68 -38.59
C SER A 53 19.31 -7.41 -37.72
N SER A 54 18.80 -8.46 -37.06
CA SER A 54 17.75 -8.27 -36.08
C SER A 54 18.34 -7.31 -35.06
N SER A 55 18.01 -6.03 -35.20
CA SER A 55 18.07 -5.09 -34.11
C SER A 55 17.00 -5.63 -33.19
N THR A 56 17.41 -6.58 -32.36
CA THR A 56 16.79 -6.85 -31.08
C THR A 56 16.72 -5.48 -30.45
N PHE A 57 15.58 -4.82 -30.63
CA PHE A 57 15.25 -3.54 -30.02
C PHE A 57 14.97 -3.84 -28.55
N GLY A 58 16.00 -4.37 -27.88
CA GLY A 58 16.04 -4.68 -26.48
C GLY A 58 16.97 -3.66 -25.89
N PHE A 59 16.41 -2.68 -25.21
CA PHE A 59 17.17 -1.84 -24.30
C PHE A 59 17.93 -2.80 -23.36
N PRO A 60 19.28 -2.79 -23.33
CA PRO A 60 20.00 -3.65 -22.43
C PRO A 60 19.64 -3.22 -21.00
N PHE A 61 19.23 -4.19 -20.18
CA PHE A 61 19.05 -3.95 -18.76
C PHE A 61 20.42 -3.54 -18.19
N THR A 62 20.55 -2.30 -17.73
CA THR A 62 21.81 -1.76 -17.21
C THR A 62 21.98 -2.15 -15.74
N GLU A 63 23.22 -2.04 -15.26
CA GLU A 63 23.54 -2.20 -13.83
C GLU A 63 22.73 -1.23 -12.95
N ASP A 64 22.46 -0.02 -13.44
CA ASP A 64 21.63 0.96 -12.74
C ASP A 64 20.20 0.48 -12.53
N HIS A 65 19.62 -0.22 -13.52
CA HIS A 65 18.29 -0.82 -13.37
C HIS A 65 18.29 -1.95 -12.33
N TYR A 66 19.38 -2.72 -12.25
CA TYR A 66 19.53 -3.75 -11.22
C TYR A 66 19.62 -3.15 -9.83
N ASN A 67 20.45 -2.12 -9.65
CA ASN A 67 20.61 -1.42 -8.38
C ASN A 67 19.33 -0.75 -7.92
N LEU A 68 18.57 -0.13 -8.84
CA LEU A 68 17.27 0.45 -8.53
C LEU A 68 16.28 -0.62 -8.05
N LEU A 69 16.21 -1.76 -8.75
CA LEU A 69 15.34 -2.86 -8.39
C LEU A 69 15.70 -3.43 -7.01
N ASN A 70 16.99 -3.64 -6.74
CA ASN A 70 17.45 -4.09 -5.42
C ASN A 70 17.09 -3.08 -4.32
N GLY A 71 17.29 -1.78 -4.56
CA GLY A 71 16.87 -0.75 -3.60
C GLY A 71 15.37 -0.76 -3.32
N TRP A 72 14.54 -1.05 -4.32
CA TRP A 72 13.10 -1.21 -4.12
C TRP A 72 12.76 -2.48 -3.33
N ILE A 73 13.45 -3.59 -3.61
CA ILE A 73 13.29 -4.85 -2.88
C ILE A 73 13.68 -4.66 -1.41
N ASP A 74 14.80 -3.98 -1.13
CA ASP A 74 15.25 -3.70 0.24
C ASP A 74 14.23 -2.81 0.99
N SER A 75 13.72 -1.77 0.33
CA SER A 75 12.69 -0.89 0.89
C SER A 75 11.38 -1.63 1.19
N LEU A 76 10.93 -2.48 0.27
CA LEU A 76 9.76 -3.33 0.49
C LEU A 76 9.99 -4.33 1.62
N THR A 77 11.17 -4.94 1.69
CA THR A 77 11.54 -5.89 2.75
C THR A 77 11.51 -5.19 4.11
N SER A 78 12.12 -4.02 4.22
CA SER A 78 12.09 -3.22 5.45
C SER A 78 10.66 -2.81 5.85
N THR A 79 9.81 -2.48 4.87
CA THR A 79 8.40 -2.16 5.13
C THR A 79 7.65 -3.37 5.66
N VAL A 80 7.87 -4.55 5.05
CA VAL A 80 7.26 -5.81 5.49
C VAL A 80 7.70 -6.17 6.90
N ASP A 81 8.99 -6.03 7.22
CA ASP A 81 9.51 -6.30 8.57
C ASP A 81 8.89 -5.35 9.60
N GLY A 82 8.78 -4.05 9.27
CA GLY A 82 8.10 -3.08 10.12
C GLY A 82 6.63 -3.41 10.36
N LEU A 83 5.91 -3.86 9.33
CA LEU A 83 4.51 -4.31 9.46
C LEU A 83 4.40 -5.58 10.30
N GLN A 84 5.33 -6.53 10.17
CA GLN A 84 5.36 -7.73 11.00
C GLN A 84 5.52 -7.39 12.48
N HIS A 85 6.43 -6.47 12.81
CA HIS A 85 6.59 -5.96 14.17
C HIS A 85 5.31 -5.30 14.70
N ALA A 86 4.70 -4.41 13.91
CA ALA A 86 3.44 -3.76 14.31
C ALA A 86 2.30 -4.78 14.55
N VAL A 87 2.20 -5.82 13.73
CA VAL A 87 1.22 -6.90 13.91
C VAL A 87 1.49 -7.67 15.21
N SER A 88 2.75 -8.00 15.50
CA SER A 88 3.14 -8.67 16.74
C SER A 88 2.76 -7.83 17.98
N ASP A 89 3.03 -6.53 17.95
CA ASP A 89 2.69 -5.62 19.07
C ASP A 89 1.18 -5.50 19.27
N LEU A 90 0.40 -5.44 18.18
CA LEU A 90 -1.05 -5.48 18.25
C LEU A 90 -1.57 -6.78 18.83
N GLN A 91 -1.00 -7.93 18.45
CA GLN A 91 -1.38 -9.23 19.03
C GLN A 91 -1.12 -9.28 20.54
N ASN A 92 0.02 -8.77 21.00
CA ASN A 92 0.35 -8.68 22.42
C ASN A 92 -0.62 -7.75 23.18
N THR A 93 -0.98 -6.63 22.57
CA THR A 93 -1.97 -5.69 23.13
C THR A 93 -3.33 -6.35 23.28
N VAL A 94 -3.79 -7.06 22.25
CA VAL A 94 -5.07 -7.81 22.29
C VAL A 94 -5.06 -8.87 23.39
N ALA A 95 -3.97 -9.64 23.54
CA ALA A 95 -3.86 -10.66 24.59
C ALA A 95 -3.94 -10.04 26.00
N THR A 96 -3.32 -8.87 26.19
CA THR A 96 -3.36 -8.12 27.46
C THR A 96 -4.78 -7.63 27.77
N ILE A 97 -5.47 -7.09 26.76
CA ILE A 97 -6.87 -6.65 26.88
C ILE A 97 -7.76 -7.85 27.25
N GLN A 98 -7.62 -8.98 26.57
CA GLN A 98 -8.40 -10.20 26.86
C GLN A 98 -8.21 -10.67 28.31
N THR A 99 -6.97 -10.66 28.79
CA THR A 99 -6.64 -11.00 30.19
C THR A 99 -7.33 -10.05 31.17
N THR A 100 -7.30 -8.75 30.88
CA THR A 100 -7.92 -7.72 31.71
C THR A 100 -9.43 -7.88 31.77
N VAL A 101 -10.06 -8.11 30.62
CA VAL A 101 -11.50 -8.36 30.51
C VAL A 101 -11.91 -9.62 31.29
N GLY A 102 -11.13 -10.70 31.20
CA GLY A 102 -11.37 -11.91 31.99
C GLY A 102 -11.30 -11.67 33.51
N GLY A 103 -10.33 -10.85 33.95
CA GLY A 103 -10.23 -10.43 35.35
C GLY A 103 -11.43 -9.60 35.81
N ILE A 104 -11.89 -8.65 35.00
CA ILE A 104 -13.09 -7.84 35.28
C ILE A 104 -14.33 -8.74 35.37
N GLN A 105 -14.50 -9.70 34.45
CA GLN A 105 -15.64 -10.62 34.49
C GLN A 105 -15.67 -11.42 35.81
N THR A 106 -14.51 -11.92 36.24
CA THR A 106 -14.38 -12.64 37.51
C THR A 106 -14.80 -11.78 38.71
N LEU A 107 -14.43 -10.50 38.72
CA LEU A 107 -14.84 -9.57 39.78
C LEU A 107 -16.37 -9.32 39.76
N VAL A 108 -16.95 -9.14 38.58
CA VAL A 108 -18.41 -8.95 38.40
C VAL A 108 -19.18 -10.17 38.90
N ASP A 109 -18.71 -11.38 38.57
CA ASP A 109 -19.33 -12.63 39.02
C ASP A 109 -19.24 -12.76 40.55
N GLY A 110 -18.11 -12.38 41.15
CA GLY A 110 -17.92 -12.34 42.60
C GLY A 110 -18.87 -11.37 43.30
N ILE A 111 -19.00 -10.14 42.79
CA ILE A 111 -19.94 -9.14 43.32
C ILE A 111 -21.38 -9.63 43.21
N THR A 112 -21.75 -10.20 42.06
CA THR A 112 -23.09 -10.75 41.81
C THR A 112 -23.43 -11.86 42.80
N SER A 113 -22.48 -12.75 43.06
CA SER A 113 -22.63 -13.84 44.04
C SER A 113 -22.83 -13.29 45.47
N MET A 114 -22.07 -12.26 45.85
CA MET A 114 -22.21 -11.61 47.15
C MET A 114 -23.58 -10.93 47.31
N LEU A 115 -24.05 -10.26 46.27
CA LEU A 115 -25.37 -9.62 46.27
C LEU A 115 -26.48 -10.66 46.41
N HIS A 116 -26.38 -11.79 45.72
CA HIS A 116 -27.34 -12.88 45.85
C HIS A 116 -27.34 -13.48 47.26
N ALA A 117 -26.17 -13.70 47.86
CA ALA A 117 -26.05 -14.16 49.24
C ALA A 117 -26.68 -13.18 50.23
N LEU A 118 -26.46 -11.89 50.05
CA LEU A 118 -27.04 -10.84 50.89
C LEU A 118 -28.57 -10.79 50.74
N HIS A 119 -29.09 -10.89 49.52
CA HIS A 119 -30.53 -10.92 49.27
C HIS A 119 -31.17 -12.15 49.94
N SER A 120 -30.56 -13.33 49.81
CA SER A 120 -31.02 -14.54 50.49
C SER A 120 -31.01 -14.39 52.01
N TYR A 121 -29.94 -13.81 52.57
CA TYR A 121 -29.83 -13.54 54.00
C TYR A 121 -30.92 -12.58 54.51
N LEU A 122 -31.22 -11.50 53.78
CA LEU A 122 -32.29 -10.58 54.14
C LEU A 122 -33.68 -11.21 54.01
N GLY A 123 -33.93 -11.97 52.95
CA GLY A 123 -35.21 -12.65 52.73
C GLY A 123 -35.54 -13.69 53.80
N THR A 124 -34.52 -14.36 54.35
CA THR A 124 -34.70 -15.31 55.46
C THR A 124 -34.83 -14.61 56.83
N ARG A 125 -34.16 -13.47 57.04
CA ARG A 125 -34.23 -12.72 58.30
C ARG A 125 -35.51 -11.91 58.45
N PHE A 126 -36.08 -11.44 57.35
CA PHE A 126 -37.30 -10.64 57.32
C PHE A 126 -38.30 -11.25 56.33
N PRO A 127 -38.95 -12.37 56.71
CA PRO A 127 -39.95 -12.98 55.84
C PRO A 127 -41.14 -12.02 55.65
N PRO A 128 -41.77 -12.03 54.47
CA PRO A 128 -42.95 -11.23 54.24
C PRO A 128 -44.07 -11.60 55.23
N PRO A 129 -44.90 -10.62 55.65
CA PRO A 129 -45.99 -10.90 56.57
C PRO A 129 -46.95 -11.94 55.96
N PRO A 130 -47.52 -12.85 56.76
CA PRO A 130 -48.44 -13.85 56.26
C PRO A 130 -49.65 -13.18 55.58
N PRO A 131 -50.21 -13.80 54.53
CA PRO A 131 -51.36 -13.24 53.83
C PRO A 131 -52.52 -13.04 54.82
N ARG A 132 -53.11 -11.83 54.81
CA ARG A 132 -54.34 -11.56 55.57
C ARG A 132 -55.45 -12.44 54.98
N LYS A 133 -56.01 -13.32 55.80
CA LYS A 133 -57.26 -14.03 55.46
C LYS A 133 -58.36 -12.97 55.42
N ILE A 134 -58.99 -12.80 54.25
CA ILE A 134 -60.18 -11.97 54.02
C ILE A 134 -61.40 -12.85 54.22
#